data_AF-A0A7W8D3D8-F1
#
_entry.id   AF-A0A7W8D3D8-F1
#
_cell.length_a   1.000
_cell.length_b   1.000
_cell.length_c   1.000
_cell.angle_alpha   90.00
_cell.angle_beta   90.00
_cell.angle_gamma   90.00
#
_symmetry.space_group_name_H-M   'P 1'
#
loop_
_entity.id
_entity.type
_entity.pdbx_description
1 polymer ?
#
loop_
_entity_poly.entity_id
_entity_poly.type
_entity_poly.pdbx_seq_one_letter_code
_entity_poly.pdbx_strand_id
1 'polypeptide(L)' 'MSTSIRMTEREQELVKSYAKIHGISVGEAFKRALFEKIEDEFDIAEAELAYDEFSKDSKTYSLDEVKEMLKIG' A
#
# COMPACT_ATOMS: atom_id res chain seq x y z
N MET A 1 -14.11 -0.96 18.55
CA MET A 1 -13.79 -2.38 18.31
C MET A 1 -12.44 -2.67 18.96
N SER A 2 -12.29 -3.79 19.67
CA SER A 2 -11.02 -4.17 20.30
C SER A 2 -10.60 -5.56 19.84
N THR A 3 -9.33 -5.71 19.47
CA THR A 3 -8.74 -6.97 19.02
C THR A 3 -7.63 -7.37 19.99
N SER A 4 -7.66 -8.63 20.42
CA SER A 4 -6.63 -9.21 21.29
C SER A 4 -5.76 -10.17 20.48
N ILE A 5 -4.45 -9.94 20.48
CA ILE A 5 -3.47 -10.80 19.80
C ILE A 5 -2.64 -11.49 20.89
N ARG A 6 -2.56 -12.83 20.82
CA ARG A 6 -1.68 -13.60 21.71
C ARG A 6 -0.26 -13.50 21.20
N MET A 7 0.67 -13.19 22.09
CA MET A 7 2.09 -13.04 21.79
C MET A 7 2.91 -13.74 22.86
N THR A 8 4.07 -14.23 22.49
CA THR A 8 5.13 -14.61 23.43
C THR A 8 5.74 -13.35 24.06
N GLU A 9 6.42 -13.52 25.19
CA GLU A 9 7.12 -12.41 25.86
C GLU A 9 8.13 -11.74 24.93
N ARG A 10 8.88 -12.53 24.15
CA ARG A 10 9.87 -12.03 23.19
C ARG A 10 9.25 -11.19 22.08
N GLU A 11 8.16 -11.65 21.48
CA GLU A 11 7.45 -10.87 20.44
C GLU A 11 6.90 -9.56 21.02
N GLN A 12 6.39 -9.60 22.25
CA GLN A 12 5.88 -8.41 22.92
C GLN A 12 6.99 -7.39 23.18
N GLU A 13 8.18 -7.82 23.62
CA GLU A 13 9.34 -6.94 23.80
C GLU A 13 9.80 -6.31 22.49
N LEU A 14 9.83 -7.09 21.40
CA LEU A 14 10.21 -6.59 20.07
C LEU A 14 9.25 -5.50 19.60
N VAL A 15 7.94 -5.76 19.63
CA VAL A 15 6.94 -4.78 19.17
C VAL A 15 6.91 -3.53 20.05
N LYS A 16 7.08 -3.68 21.38
CA LYS A 16 7.22 -2.52 22.28
C LYS A 16 8.45 -1.68 21.96
N SER A 17 9.58 -2.32 21.68
CA SER A 17 10.83 -1.64 21.33
C SER A 17 10.70 -0.88 20.00
N TYR A 18 10.11 -1.53 19.00
CA TYR A 18 9.78 -0.90 17.72
C TYR A 18 8.88 0.33 17.92
N ALA A 19 7.74 0.15 18.61
CA ALA A 19 6.80 1.23 18.86
C ALA A 19 7.45 2.41 19.60
N LYS A 20 8.32 2.12 20.58
CA LYS A 20 9.08 3.13 21.33
C LYS A 20 10.06 3.92 20.44
N ILE A 21 10.84 3.24 19.59
CA ILE A 21 11.79 3.88 18.66
C ILE A 21 11.04 4.81 17.69
N HIS A 22 9.87 4.38 17.23
CA HIS A 22 9.06 5.14 16.28
C HIS A 22 8.10 6.15 16.95
N GLY A 23 8.09 6.26 18.27
CA GLY A 23 7.24 7.20 19.01
C GLY A 23 5.74 6.93 18.84
N ILE A 24 5.34 5.68 18.57
CA ILE A 24 3.94 5.27 18.34
C ILE A 24 3.48 4.25 19.38
N SER A 25 2.17 4.02 19.45
CA SER A 25 1.62 2.94 20.28
C SER A 25 1.81 1.57 19.60
N VAL A 26 1.80 0.49 20.37
CA VAL A 26 1.82 -0.89 19.85
C VAL A 26 0.64 -1.14 18.89
N GLY A 27 -0.57 -0.67 19.24
CA GLY A 27 -1.74 -0.81 18.37
C GLY A 27 -1.62 -0.02 17.07
N GLU A 28 -0.94 1.12 17.09
CA GLU A 28 -0.64 1.89 15.88
C GLU A 28 0.39 1.19 14.99
N ALA A 29 1.44 0.61 15.58
CA ALA A 29 2.40 -0.20 14.83
C ALA A 29 1.73 -1.37 14.10
N PHE A 30 0.81 -2.08 14.77
CA PHE A 30 0.03 -3.15 14.14
C PHE A 30 -0.89 -2.65 13.03
N LYS A 31 -1.60 -1.52 13.26
CA LYS A 31 -2.47 -0.95 12.24
C LYS A 31 -1.69 -0.58 10.98
N ARG A 32 -0.54 0.09 11.13
CA ARG A 32 0.31 0.47 10.00
C ARG A 32 0.79 -0.75 9.24
N ALA A 33 1.37 -1.73 9.94
CA ALA A 33 1.86 -2.95 9.29
C ALA A 33 0.77 -3.72 8.55
N LEU A 34 -0.46 -3.75 9.09
CA LEU A 34 -1.60 -4.37 8.43
C LEU A 34 -2.04 -3.59 7.18
N PHE A 35 -2.19 -2.28 7.28
CA PHE A 35 -2.62 -1.46 6.15
C PHE A 35 -1.57 -1.40 5.04
N GLU A 36 -0.28 -1.35 5.38
CA GLU A 36 0.82 -1.44 4.41
C GLU A 36 0.75 -2.75 3.62
N LYS A 37 0.48 -3.89 4.30
CA LYS A 37 0.28 -5.17 3.62
C LYS A 37 -0.94 -5.18 2.69
N ILE A 38 -2.04 -4.57 3.12
CA ILE A 38 -3.26 -4.47 2.30
C ILE A 38 -3.01 -3.59 1.08
N GLU A 39 -2.30 -2.47 1.24
CA GLU A 39 -1.94 -1.55 0.17
C GLU A 39 -1.03 -2.23 -0.86
N ASP A 40 0.03 -2.92 -0.41
CA ASP A 40 0.91 -3.70 -1.29
C ASP A 40 0.14 -4.70 -2.15
N GLU A 41 -0.78 -5.46 -1.55
CA GLU A 41 -1.59 -6.46 -2.26
C GLU A 41 -2.58 -5.81 -3.24
N PHE A 42 -3.15 -4.68 -2.85
CA PHE A 42 -4.07 -3.91 -3.69
C PHE A 42 -3.34 -3.31 -4.91
N ASP A 43 -2.18 -2.70 -4.69
CA ASP A 43 -1.37 -2.08 -5.75
C ASP A 43 -0.91 -3.11 -6.78
N ILE A 44 -0.52 -4.32 -6.34
CA ILE A 44 -0.18 -5.42 -7.25
C ILE A 44 -1.39 -5.81 -8.10
N ALA A 45 -2.56 -5.98 -7.48
CA ALA A 45 -3.77 -6.38 -8.20
C ALA A 45 -4.21 -5.32 -9.22
N GLU A 46 -4.18 -4.03 -8.86
CA GLU A 46 -4.45 -2.92 -9.78
C GLU A 46 -3.44 -2.88 -10.94
N ALA A 47 -2.16 -3.06 -10.65
CA ALA A 47 -1.12 -3.08 -11.68
C ALA A 47 -1.32 -4.24 -12.68
N GLU A 48 -1.68 -5.43 -12.19
CA GLU A 48 -2.01 -6.59 -13.05
C GLU A 48 -3.22 -6.29 -13.94
N LEU A 49 -4.28 -5.70 -13.39
CA LEU A 49 -5.48 -5.32 -14.16
C LEU A 49 -5.15 -4.29 -15.24
N ALA A 50 -4.42 -3.23 -14.88
CA ALA A 50 -4.00 -2.20 -15.83
C ALA A 50 -3.11 -2.77 -16.94
N TYR A 51 -2.21 -3.69 -16.58
CA TYR A 51 -1.35 -4.38 -17.54
C TYR A 51 -2.15 -5.29 -18.49
N ASP A 52 -3.13 -6.02 -17.98
CA ASP A 52 -4.00 -6.88 -18.77
C ASP A 52 -4.89 -6.08 -19.73
N GLU A 53 -5.40 -4.93 -19.30
CA GLU A 53 -6.15 -4.00 -20.16
C GLU A 53 -5.26 -3.45 -21.29
N PHE A 54 -4.08 -2.96 -20.95
CA PHE A 54 -3.10 -2.47 -21.92
C PHE A 54 -2.60 -3.57 -22.86
N SER A 55 -2.47 -4.80 -22.38
CA SER A 55 -2.06 -5.95 -23.21
C SER A 55 -3.12 -6.30 -24.26
N LYS A 56 -4.40 -6.01 -23.98
CA LYS A 56 -5.51 -6.18 -24.93
C LYS A 56 -5.60 -5.03 -25.93
N ASP A 57 -5.35 -3.80 -25.49
CA ASP A 57 -5.30 -2.59 -26.32
C ASP A 57 -4.07 -1.75 -25.98
N SER A 58 -2.96 -2.02 -26.66
CA SER A 58 -1.65 -1.42 -26.37
C SER A 58 -1.47 -0.02 -26.97
N LYS A 59 -2.57 0.73 -27.04
CA LYS A 59 -2.56 2.09 -27.56
C LYS A 59 -1.80 3.01 -26.62
N THR A 60 -0.84 3.74 -27.18
CA THR A 60 -0.06 4.75 -26.46
C THR A 60 -0.26 6.10 -27.13
N TYR A 61 -0.08 7.17 -26.36
CA TYR A 61 -0.17 8.54 -26.84
C TYR A 61 1.12 9.28 -26.50
N SER A 62 1.59 10.10 -27.42
CA SER A 62 2.65 11.07 -27.16
C SER A 62 2.16 12.19 -26.25
N LEU A 63 3.09 12.90 -25.63
CA LEU A 63 2.77 14.02 -24.75
C LEU A 63 1.95 15.12 -25.46
N ASP A 64 2.25 15.39 -26.74
CA ASP A 64 1.54 16.41 -27.51
C ASP A 64 0.10 15.98 -27.82
N GLU A 65 -0.11 14.72 -28.20
CA GLU A 65 -1.46 14.15 -28.38
C GLU A 65 -2.29 14.23 -27.09
N VAL A 66 -1.70 13.92 -25.94
CA VAL A 66 -2.40 13.99 -24.63
C VAL A 66 -2.76 15.44 -24.28
N LYS A 67 -1.87 16.40 -24.54
CA LYS A 67 -2.14 17.83 -24.32
C LYS A 67 -3.29 18.34 -25.18
N GLU A 68 -3.34 17.94 -26.45
CA GLU A 68 -4.45 18.26 -27.34
C GLU A 68 -5.77 17.61 -26.88
N MET A 69 -5.74 16.33 -26.49
CA MET A 69 -6.92 15.60 -25.99
C MET A 69 -7.50 16.22 -24.72
N LEU A 70 -6.64 16.59 -23.77
CA LEU A 70 -7.03 17.15 -22.48
C LEU A 70 -7.21 18.67 -22.52
N LYS A 71 -6.90 19.33 -23.65
CA LYS A 71 -6.99 20.78 -23.84
C LYS A 71 -6.16 21.56 -22.81
N ILE A 72 -5.00 21.03 -22.48
CA ILE A 72 -4.03 21.66 -21.59
C ILE A 72 -2.79 22.01 -22.42
N GLY A 73 -2.81 23.21 -22.98
CA GLY A 73 -1.78 23.75 -23.88
C GLY A 73 -2.11 25.17 -24.30
#